data_AF-A0A495JCN3-F1
#
_entry.id   AF-A0A495JCN3-F1
#
_cell.length_a   1.000
_cell.length_b   1.000
_cell.length_c   1.000
_cell.angle_alpha   90.00
_cell.angle_beta   90.00
_cell.angle_gamma   90.00
#
_symmetry.space_group_name_H-M   'P 1'
#
loop_
_entity.id
_entity.type
_entity.pdbx_description
1 polymer ?
#
loop_
_entity_poly.entity_id
_entity_poly.type
_entity_poly.pdbx_seq_one_letter_code
_entity_poly.pdbx_strand_id
1 'polypeptide(L)'
;MGTWGDGPFDNDQAMDIIGELAELEEGERREHIQRLFATVLDPSSAPADAEVPFWPKEVIAAASLIALVLPGGSVVFDPESSDDYDPEAEENADDEWLDALLPEPGGELIRLASEALQVVADPDSKWFIDWVGGDDEEAEWLASIVRVLNDGARR
;
A
#
# COMPACT_ATOMS: atom_id res chain seq x y z
N MET A 1 -18.83 -6.43 -7.99
CA MET A 1 -17.66 -6.02 -8.80
C MET A 1 -16.52 -5.93 -7.82
N GLY A 2 -15.47 -6.74 -8.02
CA GLY A 2 -14.26 -6.81 -7.22
C GLY A 2 -14.48 -7.20 -5.76
N THR A 3 -14.73 -8.49 -5.51
CA THR A 3 -14.70 -9.05 -4.16
C THR A 3 -13.24 -9.09 -3.73
N TRP A 4 -12.88 -8.28 -2.74
CA TRP A 4 -11.63 -8.39 -2.00
C TRP A 4 -11.55 -9.73 -1.27
N GLY A 5 -10.32 -10.24 -1.10
CA GLY A 5 -9.96 -10.90 0.16
C GLY A 5 -9.61 -9.85 1.22
N ASP A 6 -9.61 -10.20 2.49
CA ASP A 6 -9.56 -9.23 3.60
C ASP A 6 -8.21 -8.50 3.75
N GLY A 7 -7.22 -8.75 2.87
CA GLY A 7 -5.87 -8.19 2.94
C GLY A 7 -5.51 -7.08 1.93
N PRO A 8 -4.47 -6.28 2.21
CA PRO A 8 -3.95 -5.18 1.35
C PRO A 8 -3.54 -5.60 -0.06
N PHE A 9 -3.29 -6.89 -0.26
CA PHE A 9 -2.79 -7.46 -1.49
C PHE A 9 -3.88 -8.24 -2.25
N ASP A 10 -5.06 -8.42 -1.67
CA ASP A 10 -6.09 -9.35 -2.16
C ASP A 10 -7.05 -8.71 -3.18
N ASN A 11 -6.50 -7.93 -4.12
CA ASN A 11 -7.24 -7.39 -5.25
C ASN A 11 -6.37 -7.24 -6.48
N ASP A 12 -6.95 -7.43 -7.67
CA ASP A 12 -6.26 -7.43 -8.97
C ASP A 12 -5.25 -6.28 -9.14
N GLN A 13 -5.65 -5.03 -8.87
CA GLN A 13 -4.73 -3.89 -9.01
C GLN A 13 -3.57 -3.90 -8.00
N ALA A 14 -3.78 -4.47 -6.81
CA ALA A 14 -2.73 -4.62 -5.81
C ALA A 14 -1.78 -5.75 -6.23
N MET A 15 -2.32 -6.88 -6.70
CA MET A 15 -1.51 -7.99 -7.22
C MET A 15 -0.69 -7.56 -8.45
N ASP A 16 -1.27 -6.77 -9.36
CA ASP A 16 -0.56 -6.26 -10.53
C ASP A 16 0.71 -5.49 -10.13
N ILE A 17 0.60 -4.52 -9.21
CA ILE A 17 1.76 -3.75 -8.76
C ILE A 17 2.73 -4.60 -7.93
N ILE A 18 2.24 -5.56 -7.12
CA ILE A 18 3.11 -6.45 -6.34
C ILE A 18 3.95 -7.33 -7.27
N GLY A 19 3.35 -7.95 -8.28
CA GLY A 19 4.07 -8.76 -9.27
C GLY A 19 5.08 -7.93 -10.05
N GLU A 20 4.69 -6.73 -10.51
CA GLU A 20 5.63 -5.81 -11.18
C GLU A 20 6.83 -5.47 -10.28
N LEU A 21 6.61 -5.16 -9.00
CA LEU A 21 7.68 -4.82 -8.08
C LEU A 21 8.57 -6.03 -7.74
N ALA A 22 7.99 -7.23 -7.61
CA ALA A 22 8.73 -8.46 -7.33
C ALA A 22 9.73 -8.81 -8.44
N GLU A 23 9.39 -8.53 -9.69
CA GLU A 23 10.26 -8.76 -10.85
C GLU A 23 11.42 -7.76 -10.98
N LEU A 24 11.34 -6.60 -10.32
CA LEU A 24 12.36 -5.54 -10.42
C LEU A 24 13.53 -5.77 -9.46
N GLU A 25 14.73 -5.37 -9.91
CA GLU A 25 15.89 -5.24 -9.04
C GLU A 25 15.65 -4.15 -7.97
N GLU A 26 16.25 -4.26 -6.79
CA GLU A 26 15.97 -3.39 -5.63
C GLU A 26 16.03 -1.88 -5.96
N GLY A 27 17.02 -1.47 -6.77
CA GLY A 27 17.18 -0.07 -7.19
C GLY A 27 16.04 0.42 -8.08
N GLU A 28 15.64 -0.39 -9.06
CA GLU A 28 14.54 -0.08 -9.99
C GLU A 28 13.20 -0.08 -9.26
N ARG A 29 13.01 -1.04 -8.34
CA ARG A 29 11.85 -1.11 -7.45
C ARG A 29 11.71 0.14 -6.59
N ARG A 30 12.80 0.58 -5.94
CA ARG A 30 12.83 1.83 -5.17
C ARG A 30 12.42 3.02 -6.03
N GLU A 31 12.99 3.15 -7.23
CA GLU A 31 12.65 4.24 -8.16
C GLU A 31 11.19 4.16 -8.63
N HIS A 32 10.65 2.96 -8.83
CA HIS A 32 9.25 2.74 -9.18
C HIS A 32 8.33 3.25 -8.06
N ILE A 33 8.52 2.74 -6.83
CA ILE A 33 7.70 3.14 -5.67
C ILE A 33 7.82 4.64 -5.40
N GLN A 34 9.02 5.22 -5.53
CA GLN A 34 9.22 6.65 -5.37
C GLN A 34 8.45 7.48 -6.40
N ARG A 35 8.43 7.04 -7.67
CA ARG A 35 7.66 7.70 -8.73
C ARG A 35 6.16 7.61 -8.49
N LEU A 36 5.66 6.45 -8.04
CA LEU A 36 4.26 6.27 -7.68
C LEU A 36 3.84 7.29 -6.62
N PHE A 37 4.54 7.35 -5.49
CA PHE A 37 4.22 8.30 -4.42
C PHE A 37 4.39 9.76 -4.87
N ALA A 38 5.44 10.08 -5.65
CA ALA A 38 5.60 11.42 -6.19
C ALA A 38 4.43 11.84 -7.10
N THR A 39 3.87 10.90 -7.87
CA THR A 39 2.71 11.13 -8.75
C THR A 39 1.43 11.37 -7.96
N VAL A 40 1.27 10.72 -6.81
CA VAL A 40 0.17 11.01 -5.88
C VAL A 40 0.24 12.43 -5.35
N LEU A 41 1.44 12.87 -4.96
CA LEU A 41 1.68 14.19 -4.37
C LEU A 41 1.68 15.32 -5.41
N ASP A 42 2.07 15.02 -6.64
CA ASP A 42 1.99 15.91 -7.79
C ASP A 42 1.40 15.18 -9.00
N PRO A 43 0.07 15.14 -9.14
CA PRO A 43 -0.60 14.46 -10.26
C PRO A 43 -0.22 15.03 -11.64
N SER A 44 0.36 16.23 -11.70
CA SER A 44 0.84 16.80 -12.96
C SER A 44 2.13 16.14 -13.46
N SER A 45 2.79 15.35 -12.62
CA SER A 45 3.98 14.56 -12.98
C SER A 45 3.65 13.21 -13.63
N ALA A 46 2.37 12.83 -13.68
CA ALA A 46 1.92 11.60 -14.34
C ALA A 46 2.28 11.58 -15.84
N PRO A 47 2.52 10.40 -16.44
CA PRO A 47 2.70 10.27 -17.87
C PRO A 47 1.55 10.91 -18.65
N ALA A 48 1.86 11.60 -19.74
CA ALA A 48 0.86 12.33 -20.52
C ALA A 48 -0.21 11.43 -21.17
N ASP A 49 0.09 10.13 -21.31
CA ASP A 49 -0.76 9.08 -21.85
C ASP A 49 -1.48 8.26 -20.76
N ALA A 50 -1.28 8.56 -19.48
CA ALA A 50 -1.98 7.88 -18.40
C ALA A 50 -3.48 8.25 -18.39
N GLU A 51 -4.36 7.25 -18.33
CA GLU A 51 -5.82 7.46 -18.25
C GLU A 51 -6.23 8.09 -16.92
N VAL A 52 -5.56 7.68 -15.84
CA VAL A 52 -5.63 8.25 -14.49
C VAL A 52 -4.21 8.44 -13.98
N PRO A 53 -3.93 9.46 -13.15
CA PRO A 53 -2.56 9.73 -12.69
C PRO A 53 -1.99 8.62 -11.79
N PHE A 54 -2.85 7.96 -11.00
CA PHE A 54 -2.49 6.82 -10.16
C PHE A 54 -3.76 6.05 -9.74
N TRP A 55 -3.60 4.80 -9.30
CA TRP A 55 -4.66 4.04 -8.67
C TRP A 55 -4.48 4.01 -7.15
N PRO A 56 -5.50 4.41 -6.35
CA PRO A 56 -5.39 4.42 -4.89
C PRO A 56 -4.97 3.07 -4.28
N LYS A 57 -5.38 1.96 -4.90
CA LYS A 57 -5.05 0.61 -4.43
C LYS A 57 -3.57 0.26 -4.61
N GLU A 58 -2.95 0.69 -5.70
CA GLU A 58 -1.51 0.52 -5.91
C GLU A 58 -0.71 1.30 -4.85
N VAL A 59 -1.18 2.50 -4.52
CA VAL A 59 -0.58 3.34 -3.48
C VAL A 59 -0.69 2.68 -2.12
N ILE A 60 -1.84 2.10 -1.78
CA ILE A 60 -2.04 1.36 -0.52
C ILE A 60 -1.11 0.15 -0.47
N ALA A 61 -1.07 -0.68 -1.52
CA ALA A 61 -0.20 -1.85 -1.57
C ALA A 61 1.28 -1.47 -1.42
N ALA A 62 1.75 -0.48 -2.17
CA ALA A 62 3.12 0.00 -2.08
C ALA A 62 3.44 0.61 -0.70
N ALA A 63 2.52 1.37 -0.10
CA ALA A 63 2.71 1.93 1.24
C ALA A 63 2.73 0.84 2.31
N SER A 64 1.93 -0.21 2.15
CA SER A 64 1.91 -1.40 3.00
C SER A 64 3.24 -2.14 2.96
N LEU A 65 3.86 -2.33 1.79
CA LEU A 65 5.22 -2.92 1.68
C LEU A 65 6.26 -2.11 2.47
N ILE A 66 6.18 -0.78 2.42
CA ILE A 66 7.07 0.10 3.20
C ILE A 66 6.77 0.00 4.69
N ALA A 67 5.50 -0.09 5.09
CA ALA A 67 5.10 -0.21 6.49
C ALA A 67 5.54 -1.56 7.09
N LEU A 68 5.46 -2.65 6.33
CA LEU A 68 5.78 -4.02 6.78
C LEU A 68 7.20 -4.17 7.32
N VAL A 69 8.17 -3.46 6.73
CA VAL A 69 9.57 -3.50 7.16
C VAL A 69 9.88 -2.59 8.35
N LEU A 70 8.89 -1.82 8.83
CA LEU A 70 9.04 -0.92 9.96
C LEU A 70 8.56 -1.55 11.27
N PRO A 71 9.07 -1.09 12.43
CA PRO A 71 8.53 -1.53 13.71
C PRO A 71 7.04 -1.20 13.86
N GLY A 72 6.22 -2.22 14.09
CA GLY A 72 4.76 -2.12 14.11
C GLY A 72 4.10 -2.43 12.76
N GLY A 73 4.87 -2.73 11.72
CA GLY A 73 4.40 -3.05 10.36
C GLY A 73 3.48 -4.25 10.23
N SER A 74 3.50 -5.17 11.20
CA SER A 74 2.61 -6.34 11.21
C SER A 74 1.12 -5.98 11.23
N VAL A 75 0.76 -4.74 11.57
CA VAL A 75 -0.62 -4.23 11.51
C VAL A 75 -1.19 -4.24 10.09
N VAL A 76 -0.34 -4.25 9.07
CA VAL A 76 -0.73 -4.34 7.66
C VAL A 76 -1.57 -5.60 7.38
N PHE A 77 -1.28 -6.70 8.08
CA PHE A 77 -1.97 -7.99 7.92
C PHE A 77 -3.10 -8.22 8.91
N ASP A 78 -3.59 -7.16 9.57
CA ASP A 78 -4.60 -7.15 10.65
C ASP A 78 -4.97 -8.54 11.24
N PRO A 79 -4.36 -8.94 12.37
CA PRO A 79 -4.65 -10.23 12.97
C PRO A 79 -6.04 -10.31 13.64
N GLU A 80 -6.81 -9.21 13.75
CA GLU A 80 -8.12 -9.20 14.44
C GLU A 80 -9.34 -9.08 13.51
N SER A 81 -9.18 -8.78 12.21
CA SER A 81 -10.27 -8.69 11.22
C SER A 81 -10.59 -10.03 10.53
N SER A 82 -9.67 -10.98 10.58
CA SER A 82 -9.80 -12.28 9.91
C SER A 82 -10.38 -13.33 10.88
N ASP A 83 -11.71 -13.42 10.96
CA ASP A 83 -12.41 -14.57 11.58
C ASP A 83 -12.10 -15.90 10.84
N ASP A 84 -11.49 -15.80 9.66
CA ASP A 84 -11.03 -16.89 8.78
C ASP A 84 -9.48 -16.99 8.72
N TYR A 85 -8.74 -16.55 9.75
CA TYR A 85 -7.27 -16.73 9.79
C TYR A 85 -6.94 -18.22 9.90
N ASP A 86 -6.73 -18.85 8.73
CA ASP A 86 -6.21 -20.19 8.61
C ASP A 86 -4.68 -20.13 8.42
N PRO A 87 -3.89 -20.47 9.45
CA PRO A 87 -2.44 -20.53 9.32
C PRO A 87 -1.96 -21.59 8.30
N GLU A 88 -2.83 -22.50 7.83
CA GLU A 88 -2.53 -23.42 6.71
C GLU A 88 -2.78 -22.76 5.33
N ALA A 89 -3.54 -21.66 5.25
CA ALA A 89 -3.74 -20.90 4.01
C ALA A 89 -2.52 -20.02 3.65
N GLU A 90 -1.71 -19.61 4.63
CA GLU A 90 -0.40 -18.95 4.41
C GLU A 90 0.53 -19.80 3.52
N GLU A 91 0.40 -21.14 3.52
CA GLU A 91 1.21 -22.00 2.67
C GLU A 91 0.84 -21.89 1.17
N ASN A 92 -0.25 -21.19 0.83
CA ASN A 92 -0.75 -20.97 -0.54
C ASN A 92 -0.97 -19.50 -0.91
N ALA A 93 -0.77 -18.54 0.00
CA ALA A 93 -0.66 -17.14 -0.41
C ALA A 93 0.63 -17.04 -1.22
N ASP A 94 0.54 -16.65 -2.49
CA ASP A 94 1.73 -16.42 -3.29
C ASP A 94 2.56 -15.35 -2.56
N ASP A 95 3.63 -15.78 -1.90
CA ASP A 95 4.62 -14.99 -1.14
C ASP A 95 5.37 -13.98 -2.04
N GLU A 96 4.87 -13.71 -3.25
CA GLU A 96 5.40 -12.78 -4.25
C GLU A 96 5.60 -11.37 -3.67
N TRP A 97 4.77 -10.97 -2.71
CA TRP A 97 4.95 -9.72 -1.97
C TRP A 97 6.24 -9.68 -1.13
N LEU A 98 6.77 -10.81 -0.67
CA LEU A 98 8.08 -10.87 0.01
C LEU A 98 9.18 -10.44 -0.94
N ASP A 99 9.11 -10.94 -2.19
CA ASP A 99 10.06 -10.58 -3.23
C ASP A 99 9.91 -9.13 -3.63
N ALA A 100 8.78 -8.45 -3.37
CA ALA A 100 8.56 -7.02 -3.58
C ALA A 100 9.00 -6.12 -2.41
N LEU A 101 9.43 -6.67 -1.26
CA LEU A 101 9.83 -5.84 -0.10
C LEU A 101 11.08 -5.00 -0.39
N LEU A 102 11.18 -3.85 0.27
CA LEU A 102 12.41 -3.04 0.34
C LEU A 102 12.93 -3.05 1.78
N PRO A 103 13.90 -3.91 2.14
CA PRO A 103 14.35 -4.06 3.53
C PRO A 103 14.87 -2.76 4.16
N GLU A 104 15.49 -1.91 3.35
CA GLU A 104 15.99 -0.60 3.74
C GLU A 104 15.36 0.50 2.87
N PRO A 105 14.13 0.95 3.16
CA PRO A 105 13.44 1.92 2.32
C PRO A 105 14.05 3.33 2.43
N GLY A 106 14.65 3.65 3.59
CA GLY A 106 15.23 4.96 3.88
C GLY A 106 14.18 6.01 4.25
N GLY A 107 14.59 7.03 5.02
CA GLY A 107 13.67 8.01 5.62
C GLY A 107 12.83 8.80 4.61
N GLU A 108 13.40 9.14 3.45
CA GLU A 108 12.68 9.88 2.42
C GLU A 108 11.55 9.05 1.79
N LEU A 109 11.78 7.76 1.53
CA LEU A 109 10.74 6.91 0.95
C LEU A 109 9.63 6.63 1.96
N ILE A 110 9.98 6.46 3.24
CA ILE A 110 8.98 6.32 4.32
C ILE A 110 8.12 7.58 4.43
N ARG A 111 8.74 8.77 4.34
CA ARG A 111 8.03 10.06 4.33
C ARG A 111 7.07 10.18 3.14
N LEU A 112 7.56 9.86 1.93
CA LEU A 112 6.74 9.87 0.72
C LEU A 112 5.57 8.89 0.80
N ALA A 113 5.80 7.68 1.31
CA ALA A 113 4.76 6.68 1.54
C ALA A 113 3.68 7.22 2.49
N SER A 114 4.09 7.82 3.62
CA SER A 114 3.17 8.41 4.58
C SER A 114 2.32 9.54 3.97
N GLU A 115 2.94 10.44 3.21
CA GLU A 115 2.23 11.58 2.61
C GLU A 115 1.28 11.12 1.50
N ALA A 116 1.73 10.22 0.63
CA ALA A 116 0.89 9.68 -0.45
C ALA A 116 -0.30 8.89 0.12
N LEU A 117 -0.08 8.05 1.13
CA LEU A 117 -1.16 7.30 1.77
C LEU A 117 -2.16 8.23 2.47
N GLN A 118 -1.73 9.36 3.04
CA GLN A 118 -2.65 10.35 3.61
C GLN A 118 -3.54 11.03 2.56
N VAL A 119 -3.04 11.25 1.34
CA VAL A 119 -3.86 11.76 0.23
C VAL A 119 -4.91 10.73 -0.17
N VAL A 120 -4.53 9.45 -0.22
CA VAL A 120 -5.47 8.36 -0.53
C VAL A 120 -6.48 8.21 0.61
N ALA A 121 -6.04 8.12 1.86
CA ALA A 121 -6.87 7.97 3.04
C ALA A 121 -7.64 9.24 3.45
N ASP A 122 -7.66 10.29 2.61
CA ASP A 122 -8.45 11.49 2.88
C ASP A 122 -9.95 11.16 2.79
N PRO A 123 -10.71 11.28 3.91
CA PRO A 123 -12.13 10.94 3.94
C PRO A 123 -12.99 11.83 3.06
N ASP A 124 -12.50 13.00 2.65
CA ASP A 124 -13.20 13.90 1.72
C ASP A 124 -12.89 13.57 0.25
N SER A 125 -11.96 12.65 -0.03
CA SER A 125 -11.63 12.27 -1.40
C SER A 125 -12.76 11.47 -2.05
N LYS A 126 -12.97 11.69 -3.36
CA LYS A 126 -13.98 10.96 -4.13
C LYS A 126 -13.78 9.44 -4.05
N TRP A 127 -12.53 8.98 -4.08
CA TRP A 127 -12.21 7.56 -3.94
C TRP A 127 -12.66 7.04 -2.57
N PHE A 128 -12.27 7.70 -1.48
CA PHE A 128 -12.60 7.24 -0.12
C PHE A 128 -14.13 7.18 0.08
N ILE A 129 -14.84 8.22 -0.34
CA ILE A 129 -16.31 8.28 -0.22
C ILE A 129 -17.00 7.19 -1.05
N ASP A 130 -16.61 7.04 -2.32
CA ASP A 130 -17.27 6.10 -3.23
C ASP A 130 -16.98 4.64 -2.86
N TRP A 131 -15.91 4.39 -2.11
CA TRP A 131 -15.28 3.08 -2.05
C TRP A 131 -15.09 2.56 -0.63
N VAL A 132 -14.52 3.34 0.29
CA VAL A 132 -14.52 3.01 1.74
C VAL A 132 -15.93 3.21 2.31
N GLY A 133 -16.70 4.18 1.79
CA GLY A 133 -18.17 4.14 1.85
C GLY A 133 -18.82 4.06 3.23
N GLY A 134 -18.10 4.37 4.32
CA GLY A 134 -18.59 4.23 5.69
C GLY A 134 -18.27 2.89 6.37
N ASP A 135 -17.35 2.11 5.80
CA ASP A 135 -16.70 1.00 6.48
C ASP A 135 -15.65 1.55 7.46
N ASP A 136 -16.01 1.55 8.75
CA ASP A 136 -15.13 2.05 9.80
C ASP A 136 -13.87 1.17 9.95
N GLU A 137 -13.93 -0.12 9.58
CA GLU A 137 -12.83 -1.07 9.72
C GLU A 137 -11.72 -0.81 8.70
N GLU A 138 -12.07 -0.65 7.42
CA GLU A 138 -11.11 -0.26 6.37
C GLU A 138 -10.47 1.11 6.66
N ALA A 139 -11.27 2.06 7.17
CA ALA A 139 -10.78 3.39 7.55
C ALA A 139 -9.79 3.32 8.74
N GLU A 140 -10.10 2.53 9.76
CA GLU A 140 -9.22 2.32 10.92
C GLU A 140 -7.94 1.58 10.52
N TRP A 141 -8.05 0.58 9.64
CA TRP A 141 -6.92 -0.16 9.10
C TRP A 141 -5.97 0.76 8.32
N LEU A 142 -6.47 1.58 7.38
CA LEU A 142 -5.65 2.58 6.67
C LEU A 142 -4.99 3.57 7.63
N ALA A 143 -5.72 4.03 8.64
CA ALA A 143 -5.19 4.93 9.67
C ALA A 143 -4.05 4.28 10.48
N SER A 144 -4.13 2.97 10.71
CA SER A 144 -3.08 2.21 11.40
C SER A 144 -1.77 2.16 10.59
N ILE A 145 -1.85 1.97 9.28
CA ILE A 145 -0.69 1.96 8.37
C ILE A 145 -0.07 3.36 8.30
N VAL A 146 -0.89 4.40 8.16
CA VAL A 146 -0.43 5.81 8.20
C VAL A 146 0.32 6.09 9.50
N ARG A 147 -0.12 5.54 10.63
CA ARG A 147 0.57 5.71 11.92
C ARG A 147 1.94 5.05 11.94
N VAL A 148 2.07 3.81 11.45
CA VAL A 148 3.36 3.11 11.34
C VAL A 148 4.35 3.92 10.49
N LEU A 149 3.91 4.41 9.33
CA LEU A 149 4.75 5.20 8.42
C LEU A 149 5.18 6.52 9.07
N ASN A 150 4.26 7.23 9.74
CA ASN A 150 4.59 8.47 10.46
C ASN A 150 5.61 8.24 11.59
N ASP A 151 5.49 7.16 12.35
CA ASP A 151 6.42 6.82 13.41
C ASP A 151 7.79 6.40 12.86
N GLY A 152 7.82 5.76 11.69
CA GLY A 152 9.04 5.45 10.94
C GLY A 152 9.76 6.68 10.39
N ALA A 153 9.02 7.65 9.83
CA ALA A 153 9.58 8.86 9.23
C ALA A 153 10.25 9.83 10.23
N ARG A 154 9.93 9.70 11.53
CA ARG A 154 10.45 10.56 12.61
C ARG A 154 11.78 10.09 13.21
N ARG A 155 12.25 8.90 12.83
CA ARG A 155 13.48 8.30 13.36
C ARG A 155 14.67 8.63 12.48
#